data_AF-A0A495J0A7-F1
#
_entry.id   AF-A0A495J0A7-F1
#
_cell.length_a   1.000
_cell.length_b   1.000
_cell.length_c   1.000
_cell.angle_alpha   90.00
_cell.angle_beta   90.00
_cell.angle_gamma   90.00
#
_symmetry.space_group_name_H-M   'P 1'
#
loop_
_entity.id
_entity.type
_entity.pdbx_description
1 polymer ?
#
loop_
_entity_poly.entity_id
_entity_poly.type
_entity_poly.pdbx_seq_one_letter_code
_entity_poly.pdbx_strand_id
1 'polypeptide(L)'
;MEEKERAVIAGRKRIVGLRLTADEFIELEKSWKNSTVKKLSEFVRRVLFGKRITVYSRNKSTDELLEELVVLRRELHAIGVNFNQAVHRLNMTDHSPQMQAWVERFGRDRDRYFELFEVVKLKINSVSEQWLQ
;
A
#
# COMPACT_ATOMS: atom_id res chain seq x y z
N MET A 1 3.51 0.00 55.50
CA MET A 1 4.08 0.00 54.13
C MET A 1 3.49 -1.18 53.36
N GLU A 2 2.19 -1.31 53.08
CA GLU A 2 1.17 -0.33 52.66
C GLU A 2 1.57 0.48 51.42
N GLU A 3 1.62 -0.16 50.25
CA GLU A 3 1.30 0.54 48.98
C GLU A 3 1.06 -0.38 47.76
N LYS A 4 0.91 -1.70 47.95
CA LYS A 4 0.75 -2.65 46.82
C LYS A 4 -0.67 -3.17 46.56
N GLU A 5 -1.70 -2.63 47.21
CA GLU A 5 -3.01 -3.28 47.18
C GLU A 5 -4.23 -2.40 46.86
N ARG A 6 -4.09 -1.27 46.15
CA ARG A 6 -5.27 -0.54 45.64
C ARG A 6 -5.06 0.11 44.27
N ALA A 7 -5.11 -0.72 43.23
CA ALA A 7 -5.61 -0.28 41.93
C ALA A 7 -6.69 -1.26 41.44
N VAL A 8 -7.63 -1.57 42.33
CA VAL A 8 -8.93 -2.12 41.95
C VAL A 8 -9.57 -1.14 40.97
N ILE A 9 -9.86 -1.64 39.78
CA ILE A 9 -10.53 -1.01 38.64
C ILE A 9 -11.60 -0.02 39.11
N ALA A 10 -11.27 1.28 39.14
CA ALA A 10 -12.25 2.32 39.36
C ALA A 10 -13.15 2.41 38.12
N GLY A 11 -14.24 1.63 38.13
CA GLY A 11 -15.30 1.73 37.12
C GLY A 11 -15.74 3.18 36.96
N ARG A 12 -15.93 3.63 35.72
CA ARG A 12 -16.31 5.01 35.39
C ARG A 12 -17.69 5.32 35.98
N LYS A 13 -17.76 6.26 36.94
CA LYS A 13 -18.97 6.53 37.75
C LYS A 13 -19.85 7.67 37.26
N ARG A 14 -19.35 8.53 36.36
CA ARG A 14 -20.06 9.74 35.91
C ARG A 14 -20.60 9.54 34.48
N ILE A 15 -21.87 9.88 34.29
CA ILE A 15 -22.55 9.87 33.00
C ILE A 15 -22.60 11.31 32.47
N VAL A 16 -22.23 11.49 31.21
CA VAL A 16 -22.44 12.74 30.46
C VAL A 16 -23.63 12.50 29.53
N GLY A 17 -24.75 13.16 29.80
CA GLY A 17 -25.92 13.13 28.92
C GLY A 17 -25.78 14.19 27.84
N LEU A 18 -25.70 13.78 26.58
CA LEU A 18 -25.68 14.65 25.41
C LEU A 18 -27.03 14.48 24.69
N ARG A 19 -27.73 15.57 24.40
CA ARG A 19 -28.86 15.55 23.46
C ARG A 19 -28.33 15.88 22.08
N LEU A 20 -28.64 15.02 21.12
CA LEU A 20 -28.29 15.19 19.72
C LEU A 20 -29.59 15.34 18.93
N THR A 21 -29.55 16.14 17.88
CA THR A 21 -30.56 16.12 16.83
C THR A 21 -30.44 14.82 16.02
N ALA A 22 -31.49 14.48 15.26
CA ALA A 22 -31.51 13.26 14.45
C ALA A 22 -30.36 13.23 13.42
N ASP A 23 -30.07 14.38 12.81
CA ASP A 23 -29.03 14.51 11.79
C ASP A 23 -27.63 14.32 12.39
N GLU A 24 -27.35 14.95 13.54
CA GLU A 24 -26.08 14.78 14.26
C GLU A 24 -25.87 13.33 14.72
N PHE A 25 -26.94 12.63 15.11
CA PHE A 25 -26.86 11.23 15.49
C PHE A 25 -26.54 10.33 14.29
N ILE A 26 -27.11 10.61 13.11
CA ILE A 26 -26.82 9.87 11.88
C ILE A 26 -25.36 10.07 11.45
N GLU A 27 -24.82 11.28 11.53
CA GLU A 27 -23.41 11.54 11.24
C GLU A 27 -22.47 10.82 12.23
N LEU A 28 -22.83 10.83 13.51
CA LEU A 28 -22.11 10.10 14.55
C LEU A 28 -22.12 8.59 14.29
N GLU A 29 -23.28 8.03 13.90
CA GLU A 29 -23.45 6.62 13.62
C GLU A 29 -22.67 6.20 12.37
N LYS A 30 -22.69 7.01 11.30
CA LYS A 30 -21.87 6.80 10.09
C LYS A 30 -20.38 6.77 10.44
N SER A 31 -19.92 7.74 11.21
CA SER A 31 -18.52 7.84 11.64
C SER A 31 -18.10 6.69 12.55
N TRP A 32 -19.02 6.23 13.42
CA TRP A 32 -18.80 5.06 14.27
C TRP A 32 -18.71 3.76 13.47
N LYS A 33 -19.63 3.54 12.52
CA LYS A 33 -19.62 2.36 11.63
C LYS A 33 -18.36 2.26 10.78
N ASN A 34 -17.77 3.40 10.41
CA ASN A 34 -16.52 3.47 9.65
C ASN A 34 -15.25 3.37 10.53
N SER A 35 -15.40 3.22 11.85
CA SER A 35 -14.29 3.15 12.79
C SER A 35 -13.95 1.72 13.24
N THR A 36 -12.75 1.51 13.76
CA THR A 36 -12.31 0.25 14.40
C THR A 36 -13.05 -0.12 15.69
N VAL A 37 -13.95 0.74 16.20
CA VAL A 37 -14.46 0.66 17.56
C VAL A 37 -15.83 0.00 17.62
N LYS A 38 -15.96 -1.11 18.35
CA LYS A 38 -17.23 -1.88 18.45
C LYS A 38 -18.32 -1.23 19.31
N LYS A 39 -17.99 -0.24 20.15
CA LYS A 39 -18.94 0.40 21.07
C LYS A 39 -19.04 1.88 20.79
N LEU A 40 -20.26 2.38 20.55
CA LEU A 40 -20.51 3.81 20.32
C LEU A 40 -19.97 4.67 21.48
N SER A 41 -20.14 4.22 22.72
CA SER A 41 -19.62 4.95 23.89
C SER A 41 -18.09 5.02 23.94
N GLU A 42 -17.39 4.07 23.34
CA GLU A 42 -15.93 4.12 23.23
C GLU A 42 -15.49 5.01 22.08
N PHE A 43 -16.23 4.99 20.96
CA PHE A 43 -16.02 5.89 19.83
C PHE A 43 -16.17 7.36 20.25
N VAL A 44 -17.29 7.71 20.89
CA VAL A 44 -17.55 9.07 21.42
C VAL A 44 -16.45 9.52 22.39
N ARG A 45 -15.96 8.62 23.26
CA ARG A 45 -14.84 8.94 24.15
C ARG A 45 -13.54 9.19 23.39
N ARG A 46 -13.25 8.42 22.35
CA ARG A 46 -12.04 8.64 21.54
C ARG A 46 -12.10 9.97 20.78
N VAL A 47 -13.28 10.34 20.25
CA VAL A 47 -13.54 11.66 19.66
C VAL A 47 -13.33 12.77 20.68
N LEU A 48 -13.99 12.69 21.85
CA LEU A 48 -13.93 13.73 22.89
C LEU A 48 -12.54 13.91 23.51
N PHE A 49 -11.77 12.83 23.67
CA PHE A 49 -10.45 12.86 24.28
C PHE A 49 -9.31 12.82 23.26
N GLY A 50 -9.59 13.11 21.98
CA GLY A 50 -8.58 13.27 20.92
C GLY A 50 -7.72 12.02 20.67
N LYS A 51 -8.20 10.82 21.01
CA LYS A 51 -7.46 9.58 20.75
C LYS A 51 -7.62 9.22 19.29
N ARG A 52 -6.49 9.00 18.58
CA ARG A 52 -6.44 8.69 17.14
C ARG A 52 -7.53 7.66 16.77
N ILE A 53 -8.47 8.09 15.94
CA ILE A 53 -9.46 7.23 15.31
C ILE A 53 -8.91 6.90 13.93
N THR A 54 -8.42 5.68 13.75
CA THR A 54 -8.11 5.16 12.43
C THR A 54 -9.45 4.85 11.75
N VAL A 55 -9.89 5.75 10.89
CA VAL A 55 -11.05 5.54 10.01
C VAL A 55 -10.59 4.65 8.87
N TYR A 56 -11.26 3.52 8.63
CA TYR A 56 -10.94 2.68 7.49
C TYR A 56 -11.50 3.33 6.21
N SER A 57 -10.74 4.23 5.62
CA SER A 57 -10.93 4.59 4.22
C SER A 57 -10.28 3.51 3.35
N ARG A 58 -10.92 2.34 3.23
CA ARG A 58 -10.47 1.31 2.28
C ARG A 58 -11.09 1.62 0.93
N ASN A 59 -10.31 2.23 0.04
CA ASN A 59 -10.77 2.51 -1.31
C ASN A 59 -10.60 1.23 -2.16
N LYS A 60 -11.67 0.44 -2.28
CA LYS A 60 -11.66 -0.88 -2.96
C LYS A 60 -11.14 -0.81 -4.40
N SER A 61 -11.43 0.28 -5.12
CA SER A 61 -10.94 0.51 -6.48
C SER A 61 -9.42 0.72 -6.53
N THR A 62 -8.83 1.20 -5.44
CA THR A 62 -7.38 1.37 -5.31
C THR A 62 -6.67 0.05 -5.02
N ASP A 63 -7.25 -0.79 -4.16
CA ASP A 63 -6.70 -2.13 -3.87
C ASP A 63 -6.69 -3.01 -5.14
N GLU A 64 -7.76 -2.95 -5.94
CA GLU A 64 -7.87 -3.66 -7.23
C GLU A 64 -6.81 -3.16 -8.23
N LEU A 65 -6.60 -1.85 -8.33
CA LEU A 65 -5.57 -1.26 -9.20
C LEU A 65 -4.15 -1.65 -8.77
N LEU A 66 -3.87 -1.75 -7.46
CA LEU A 66 -2.58 -2.22 -6.96
C LEU A 66 -2.32 -3.68 -7.30
N GLU A 67 -3.34 -4.53 -7.21
CA GLU A 67 -3.22 -5.94 -7.56
C GLU A 67 -2.85 -6.11 -9.04
N GLU A 68 -3.52 -5.39 -9.94
CA GLU A 68 -3.19 -5.37 -11.37
C GLU A 68 -1.78 -4.86 -11.65
N LEU A 69 -1.34 -3.78 -10.99
CA LEU A 69 0.01 -3.23 -11.17
C LEU A 69 1.11 -4.16 -10.67
N VAL A 70 0.87 -4.91 -9.59
CA VAL A 70 1.82 -5.90 -9.05
C VAL A 70 1.98 -7.07 -10.02
N VAL A 71 0.91 -7.52 -10.65
CA VAL A 71 0.94 -8.54 -11.72
C VAL A 71 1.74 -8.03 -12.90
N LEU A 72 1.42 -6.82 -13.40
CA LEU A 72 2.12 -6.19 -14.52
C LEU A 72 3.63 -6.11 -14.27
N ARG A 73 4.07 -5.70 -13.07
CA ARG A 73 5.49 -5.64 -12.68
C ARG A 73 6.19 -7.00 -12.77
N ARG A 74 5.52 -8.09 -12.41
CA ARG A 74 6.08 -9.45 -12.44
C ARG A 74 6.24 -9.97 -13.87
N GLU A 75 5.23 -9.78 -14.70
CA GLU A 75 5.27 -10.17 -16.13
C GLU A 75 6.38 -9.42 -16.87
N LEU A 76 6.44 -8.12 -16.63
CA LEU A 76 7.49 -7.25 -17.12
C LEU A 76 8.89 -7.78 -16.75
N HIS A 77 9.12 -8.19 -15.50
CA HIS A 77 10.42 -8.70 -15.06
C HIS A 77 10.78 -10.02 -15.76
N ALA A 78 9.81 -10.90 -15.97
CA ALA A 78 10.02 -12.15 -16.69
C ALA A 78 10.41 -11.92 -18.16
N ILE A 79 9.79 -10.93 -18.83
CA ILE A 79 10.16 -10.54 -20.21
C ILE A 79 11.62 -10.08 -20.27
N GLY A 80 12.07 -9.25 -19.32
CA GLY A 80 13.46 -8.82 -19.25
C GLY A 80 14.44 -9.98 -19.10
N VAL A 81 14.16 -10.90 -18.17
CA VAL A 81 15.00 -12.10 -17.94
C VAL A 81 15.09 -12.98 -19.19
N ASN A 82 13.97 -13.21 -19.89
CA ASN A 82 13.96 -14.01 -21.12
C ASN A 82 14.73 -13.34 -22.25
N PHE A 83 14.58 -12.02 -22.37
CA PHE A 83 15.31 -11.23 -23.35
C PHE A 83 16.83 -11.31 -23.11
N ASN A 84 17.28 -11.17 -21.86
CA ASN A 84 18.70 -11.25 -21.53
C ASN A 84 19.30 -12.63 -21.85
N GLN A 85 18.55 -13.70 -21.64
CA GLN A 85 18.97 -15.06 -22.02
C GLN A 85 19.09 -15.22 -23.54
N ALA A 86 18.16 -14.66 -24.32
CA ALA A 86 18.22 -14.70 -25.78
C ALA A 86 19.45 -13.97 -26.31
N VAL A 87 19.76 -12.78 -25.78
CA VAL A 87 20.97 -12.02 -26.12
C VAL A 87 22.24 -12.78 -25.75
N HIS A 88 22.28 -13.37 -24.55
CA HIS A 88 23.43 -14.15 -24.11
C HIS A 88 23.69 -15.36 -25.01
N ARG A 89 22.64 -16.10 -25.41
CA ARG A 89 22.75 -17.23 -26.35
C ARG A 89 23.23 -16.79 -27.74
N LEU A 90 22.75 -15.64 -28.21
CA LEU A 90 23.16 -15.06 -29.49
C LEU A 90 24.65 -14.67 -29.47
N ASN A 91 25.13 -14.08 -28.38
CA ASN A 91 26.54 -13.75 -28.18
C ASN A 91 27.46 -14.97 -28.11
N MET A 92 26.97 -16.10 -27.60
CA MET A 92 27.75 -17.34 -27.51
C MET A 92 27.84 -18.11 -28.83
N THR A 93 27.02 -17.78 -29.83
CA THR A 93 26.96 -18.49 -31.11
C THR A 93 27.75 -17.71 -32.16
N ASP A 94 28.92 -18.24 -32.52
CA ASP A 94 29.98 -17.52 -33.23
C ASP A 94 29.73 -17.42 -34.75
N HIS A 95 29.43 -16.23 -35.26
CA HIS A 95 29.30 -15.99 -36.70
C HIS A 95 29.61 -14.54 -37.06
N SER A 96 30.48 -14.29 -38.05
CA SER A 96 30.69 -13.02 -38.79
C SER A 96 30.90 -11.70 -38.01
N PRO A 97 31.90 -10.87 -38.37
CA PRO A 97 32.09 -9.50 -37.83
C PRO A 97 30.84 -8.60 -37.93
N GLN A 98 29.97 -8.83 -38.92
CA GLN A 98 28.71 -8.10 -39.08
C GLN A 98 27.67 -8.47 -38.03
N MET A 99 27.66 -9.73 -37.55
CA MET A 99 26.80 -10.17 -36.46
C MET A 99 27.24 -9.51 -35.15
N GLN A 100 28.55 -9.42 -34.88
CA GLN A 100 29.06 -8.78 -33.66
C GLN A 100 28.61 -7.31 -33.57
N ALA A 101 28.72 -6.56 -34.67
CA ALA A 101 28.23 -5.18 -34.73
C ALA A 101 26.71 -5.08 -34.51
N TRP A 102 25.94 -6.03 -35.04
CA TRP A 102 24.49 -6.12 -34.81
C TRP A 102 24.16 -6.44 -33.36
N VAL A 103 24.89 -7.35 -32.72
CA VAL A 103 24.68 -7.73 -31.32
C VAL A 103 25.07 -6.61 -30.36
N GLU A 104 26.15 -5.88 -30.64
CA GLU A 104 26.50 -4.69 -29.86
C GLU A 104 25.43 -3.61 -29.94
N ARG A 105 24.86 -3.39 -31.14
CA ARG A 105 23.75 -2.45 -31.31
C ARG A 105 22.52 -2.91 -30.54
N PHE A 106 22.18 -4.19 -30.65
CA PHE A 106 21.07 -4.80 -29.94
C PHE A 106 21.27 -4.79 -28.41
N GLY A 107 22.51 -4.91 -27.93
CA GLY A 107 22.88 -4.78 -26.53
C GLY A 107 22.70 -3.34 -26.00
N ARG A 108 22.97 -2.32 -26.82
CA ARG A 108 22.67 -0.93 -26.45
C ARG A 108 21.16 -0.68 -26.39
N ASP A 109 20.41 -1.22 -27.36
CA ASP A 109 18.95 -1.12 -27.36
C ASP A 109 18.35 -1.84 -26.14
N ARG A 110 18.88 -3.02 -25.79
CA ARG A 110 18.57 -3.74 -24.54
C ARG A 110 18.74 -2.83 -23.32
N ASP A 111 19.92 -2.23 -23.18
CA ASP A 111 20.24 -1.44 -21.99
C ASP A 111 19.26 -0.28 -21.84
N ARG A 112 18.90 0.36 -22.95
CA ARG A 112 17.85 1.38 -22.99
C ARG A 112 16.47 0.84 -22.63
N TYR A 113 16.10 -0.36 -23.08
CA TYR A 113 14.85 -1.00 -22.68
C TYR A 113 14.83 -1.30 -21.17
N PHE A 114 15.92 -1.81 -20.59
CA PHE A 114 16.02 -2.08 -19.16
C PHE A 114 16.05 -0.81 -18.30
N GLU A 115 16.63 0.27 -18.82
CA GLU A 115 16.60 1.55 -18.14
C GLU A 115 15.17 2.12 -18.10
N LEU A 116 14.46 2.09 -19.23
CA LEU A 116 13.05 2.48 -19.29
C LEU A 116 12.18 1.57 -18.40
N PHE A 117 12.52 0.30 -18.34
CA PHE A 117 11.87 -0.69 -17.49
C PHE A 117 12.00 -0.37 -16.00
N GLU A 118 13.20 -0.03 -15.54
CA GLU A 118 13.43 0.35 -14.15
C GLU A 118 12.69 1.65 -13.80
N VAL A 119 12.57 2.60 -14.73
CA VAL A 119 11.72 3.79 -14.54
C VAL A 119 10.26 3.42 -14.31
N VAL A 120 9.70 2.50 -15.11
CA VAL A 120 8.32 2.01 -14.94
C VAL A 120 8.16 1.32 -13.59
N LYS A 121 9.11 0.46 -13.20
CA LYS A 121 9.12 -0.23 -11.92
C LYS A 121 9.16 0.73 -10.73
N LEU A 122 9.99 1.77 -10.79
CA LEU A 122 10.07 2.81 -9.76
C LEU A 122 8.75 3.61 -9.66
N LYS A 123 8.12 3.93 -10.79
CA LYS A 123 6.81 4.61 -10.81
C LYS A 123 5.74 3.75 -10.12
N ILE A 124 5.72 2.45 -10.40
CA ILE A 124 4.78 1.49 -9.77
C ILE A 124 5.02 1.40 -8.26
N ASN A 125 6.29 1.32 -7.83
CA ASN A 125 6.63 1.27 -6.41
C ASN A 125 6.27 2.58 -5.67
N SER A 126 6.53 3.74 -6.28
CA SER A 126 6.14 5.04 -5.72
C SER A 126 4.63 5.16 -5.51
N VAL A 127 3.85 4.69 -6.48
CA VAL A 127 2.39 4.60 -6.31
C VAL A 127 2.08 3.67 -5.14
N SER A 128 2.66 2.47 -5.09
CA SER A 128 2.46 1.51 -3.98
C SER A 128 2.80 2.09 -2.60
N GLU A 129 3.86 2.88 -2.48
CA GLU A 129 4.32 3.49 -1.22
C GLU A 129 3.42 4.64 -0.76
N GLN A 130 2.95 5.48 -1.68
CA GLN A 130 2.01 6.58 -1.38
C GLN A 130 0.67 6.07 -0.82
N TRP A 131 0.32 4.82 -1.09
CA TRP A 131 -0.91 4.18 -0.60
C TRP A 131 -0.75 3.47 0.75
N LEU A 132 0.47 3.14 1.17
CA LEU A 132 0.75 2.47 2.45
C LEU A 132 0.91 3.46 3.63
N GLN A 133 0.84 4.78 3.38
CA GLN A 133 0.82 5.85 4.39
C GLN A 133 -0.61 6.23 4.79
#